data_AF-A0A2H0WMN6-F1
#
_entry.id   AF-A0A2H0WMN6-F1
#
_cell.length_a   1.000
_cell.length_b   1.000
_cell.length_c   1.000
_cell.angle_alpha   90.00
_cell.angle_beta   90.00
_cell.angle_gamma   90.00
#
_symmetry.space_group_name_H-M   'P 1'
#
loop_
_entity.id
_entity.type
_entity.pdbx_description
1 polymer ?
#
loop_
_entity_poly.entity_id
_entity_poly.type
_entity_poly.pdbx_seq_one_letter_code
_entity_poly.pdbx_strand_id
1 'polypeptide(L)'
;MNAHEKVSPAGERGQLVEAYRLVFRWLPELRTLASGYWSQIGLLNLEGPGASSAEESILRKTAVQMADILLDNPAFKGALEKTGADPINTAIQESLAMIDIIPDLKAGGKNFDRVGDFVVKDD
;
A
#
# COMPACT_ATOMS: atom_id res chain seq x y z
N MET A 1 20.37 -15.93 -27.39
CA MET A 1 20.69 -16.17 -25.97
C MET A 1 19.89 -15.16 -25.17
N ASN A 2 18.75 -15.56 -24.59
CA ASN A 2 17.90 -14.65 -23.83
C ASN A 2 18.45 -14.54 -22.41
N ALA A 3 19.02 -13.37 -22.09
CA ALA A 3 19.32 -13.01 -20.72
C ALA A 3 17.98 -12.84 -20.00
N HIS A 4 17.58 -13.85 -19.24
CA HIS A 4 16.69 -13.64 -18.10
C HIS A 4 17.45 -12.74 -17.13
N GLU A 5 17.23 -11.43 -17.27
CA GLU A 5 17.64 -10.45 -16.28
C GLU A 5 16.91 -10.84 -14.99
N LYS A 6 17.63 -11.50 -14.09
CA LYS A 6 17.13 -11.88 -12.78
C LYS A 6 16.86 -10.58 -12.04
N VAL A 7 15.61 -10.10 -12.11
CA VAL A 7 15.15 -9.01 -11.27
C VAL A 7 15.41 -9.48 -9.84
N SER A 8 16.31 -8.79 -9.15
CA SER A 8 16.63 -9.15 -7.78
C SER A 8 15.40 -8.85 -6.92
N PRO A 9 15.09 -9.66 -5.89
CA PRO A 9 13.94 -9.43 -5.01
C PRO A 9 13.90 -8.01 -4.41
N ALA A 10 15.07 -7.42 -4.19
CA ALA A 10 15.21 -6.02 -3.76
C ALA A 10 14.76 -4.99 -4.83
N GLY A 11 14.92 -5.31 -6.11
CA GLY A 11 14.44 -4.50 -7.23
C GLY A 11 12.93 -4.55 -7.38
N GLU A 12 12.32 -5.73 -7.19
CA GLU A 12 10.85 -5.89 -7.25
C GLU A 12 10.16 -5.15 -6.10
N ARG A 13 10.66 -5.29 -4.85
CA ARG A 13 10.12 -4.54 -3.71
C ARG A 13 10.25 -3.03 -3.92
N GLY A 14 11.37 -2.55 -4.46
CA GLY A 14 11.55 -1.14 -4.80
C GLY A 14 10.55 -0.62 -5.84
N GLN A 15 10.23 -1.41 -6.87
CA GLN A 15 9.21 -1.06 -7.86
C GLN A 15 7.81 -1.00 -7.25
N LEU A 16 7.46 -1.95 -6.38
CA LEU A 16 6.19 -1.94 -5.64
C LEU A 16 6.06 -0.71 -4.74
N VAL A 17 7.15 -0.31 -4.06
CA VAL A 17 7.20 0.92 -3.27
C VAL A 17 6.83 2.13 -4.14
N GLU A 18 7.44 2.29 -5.32
CA GLU A 18 7.13 3.43 -6.20
C GLU A 18 5.72 3.35 -6.79
N ALA A 19 5.24 2.15 -7.14
CA ALA A 19 3.88 1.96 -7.64
C ALA A 19 2.85 2.37 -6.59
N TYR A 20 2.99 1.90 -5.34
CA TYR A 20 2.07 2.26 -4.27
C TYR A 20 2.23 3.70 -3.80
N ARG A 21 3.40 4.35 -3.95
CA ARG A 21 3.51 5.80 -3.78
C ARG A 21 2.59 6.56 -4.72
N LEU A 22 2.49 6.12 -5.98
CA LEU A 22 1.58 6.74 -6.94
C LEU A 22 0.13 6.50 -6.53
N VAL A 23 -0.24 5.27 -6.19
CA VAL A 23 -1.60 4.94 -5.70
C VAL A 23 -1.99 5.81 -4.52
N PHE A 24 -1.13 5.93 -3.51
CA PHE A 24 -1.38 6.77 -2.32
C PHE A 24 -1.44 8.27 -2.61
N ARG A 25 -0.86 8.73 -3.73
CA ARG A 25 -1.02 10.12 -4.19
C ARG A 25 -2.42 10.37 -4.74
N TRP A 26 -2.98 9.39 -5.44
CA TRP A 26 -4.30 9.49 -6.06
C TRP A 26 -5.44 9.11 -5.12
N LEU A 27 -5.18 8.22 -4.17
CA LEU A 27 -6.11 7.70 -3.17
C LEU A 27 -5.50 7.86 -1.78
N PRO A 28 -5.47 9.10 -1.24
CA PRO A 28 -4.83 9.38 0.04
C PRO A 28 -5.52 8.67 1.21
N GLU A 29 -6.81 8.30 1.10
CA GLU A 29 -7.52 7.56 2.14
C GLU A 29 -6.88 6.19 2.38
N LEU A 30 -6.40 5.53 1.33
CA LEU A 30 -5.70 4.24 1.43
C LEU A 30 -4.40 4.37 2.23
N ARG A 31 -3.66 5.47 2.06
CA ARG A 31 -2.44 5.74 2.83
C ARG A 31 -2.76 5.96 4.30
N THR A 32 -3.83 6.70 4.59
CA THR A 32 -4.28 6.97 5.95
C THR A 32 -4.67 5.68 6.65
N LEU A 33 -5.43 4.80 6.00
CA LEU A 33 -5.81 3.50 6.54
C LEU A 33 -4.59 2.60 6.79
N ALA A 34 -3.72 2.45 5.79
CA ALA A 34 -2.52 1.63 5.91
C ALA A 34 -1.55 2.16 6.98
N SER A 35 -1.36 3.48 7.08
CA SER A 35 -0.54 4.08 8.14
C SER A 35 -1.20 3.98 9.52
N GLY A 36 -2.54 4.07 9.55
CA GLY A 36 -3.36 3.90 10.74
C GLY A 36 -3.28 2.49 11.31
N TYR A 37 -3.18 1.46 10.46
CA TYR A 37 -2.86 0.09 10.88
C TYR A 37 -1.58 0.06 11.70
N TRP A 38 -0.45 0.48 11.12
CA TRP A 38 0.86 0.47 11.78
C TRP A 38 0.90 1.29 13.07
N SER A 39 0.13 2.38 13.13
CA SER A 39 0.00 3.18 14.35
C SER A 39 -0.75 2.43 15.44
N GLN A 40 -1.84 1.73 15.10
CA GLN A 40 -2.60 0.93 16.05
C GLN A 40 -1.81 -0.27 16.56
N ILE A 41 -1.13 -1.01 15.69
CA ILE A 41 -0.32 -2.17 16.12
C ILE A 41 0.93 -1.76 16.89
N GLY A 42 1.50 -0.58 16.61
CA GLY A 42 2.60 -0.03 17.42
C GLY A 42 2.17 0.41 18.83
N LEU A 43 0.88 0.76 19.02
CA LEU A 43 0.29 1.09 20.32
C LEU A 43 -0.17 -0.15 21.09
N LEU A 44 -0.49 -1.23 20.38
CA LEU A 44 -0.72 -2.51 21.01
C LEU A 44 0.59 -3.00 21.60
N ASN A 45 0.65 -3.11 22.92
CA ASN A 45 1.74 -3.82 23.58
C ASN A 45 1.51 -5.31 23.30
N LEU A 46 2.00 -5.81 22.15
CA LEU A 46 1.68 -7.12 21.56
C LEU A 46 2.20 -8.32 22.38
N GLU A 47 2.57 -8.11 23.64
CA GLU A 47 3.02 -9.16 24.55
C GLU A 47 1.82 -9.72 25.33
N GLY A 48 1.11 -10.68 24.73
CA GLY A 48 0.05 -11.42 25.42
C GLY A 48 -0.74 -12.35 24.50
N PRO A 49 -1.45 -13.35 25.06
CA PRO A 49 -2.17 -14.36 24.29
C PRO A 49 -3.35 -13.82 23.44
N GLY A 50 -3.72 -12.54 23.59
CA GLY A 50 -4.72 -11.86 22.77
C GLY A 50 -4.15 -10.89 21.72
N ALA A 51 -2.83 -10.70 21.69
CA ALA A 51 -2.18 -9.72 20.82
C ALA A 51 -2.33 -10.07 19.33
N SER A 52 -2.11 -11.33 18.97
CA SER A 52 -2.28 -11.82 17.60
C SER A 52 -3.72 -11.72 17.10
N SER A 53 -4.69 -11.99 17.98
CA SER A 53 -6.11 -11.87 17.64
C SER A 53 -6.55 -10.41 17.45
N ALA A 54 -6.02 -9.49 18.28
CA ALA A 54 -6.27 -8.07 18.12
C ALA A 54 -5.64 -7.51 16.83
N GLU A 55 -4.39 -7.89 16.53
CA GLU A 55 -3.72 -7.53 15.29
C GLU A 55 -4.47 -8.06 14.07
N GLU A 56 -4.87 -9.34 14.06
CA GLU A 56 -5.64 -9.93 12.95
C GLU A 56 -6.96 -9.19 12.73
N SER A 57 -7.66 -8.82 13.80
CA SER A 57 -8.91 -8.07 13.72
C SER A 57 -8.70 -6.68 13.08
N ILE A 58 -7.64 -5.97 13.49
CA ILE A 58 -7.29 -4.65 12.95
C ILE A 58 -6.85 -4.76 11.49
N LEU A 59 -6.02 -5.76 11.15
CA LEU A 59 -5.58 -6.03 9.78
C LEU A 59 -6.77 -6.31 8.87
N ARG A 60 -7.65 -7.23 9.28
CA ARG A 60 -8.86 -7.59 8.51
C ARG A 60 -9.75 -6.37 8.29
N LYS A 61 -10.02 -5.60 9.34
CA LYS A 61 -10.86 -4.39 9.22
C LYS A 61 -10.24 -3.36 8.27
N THR A 62 -8.94 -3.12 8.38
CA THR A 62 -8.22 -2.16 7.53
C THR A 62 -8.23 -2.62 6.07
N ALA A 63 -7.92 -3.89 5.81
CA ALA A 63 -7.88 -4.45 4.47
C ALA A 63 -9.25 -4.42 3.79
N VAL A 64 -10.34 -4.69 4.52
CA VAL A 64 -11.70 -4.59 3.98
C VAL A 64 -12.05 -3.15 3.62
N GLN A 65 -11.78 -2.17 4.50
CA GLN A 65 -12.05 -0.76 4.21
C GLN A 65 -11.27 -0.25 2.99
N MET A 66 -10.01 -0.67 2.85
CA MET A 66 -9.20 -0.34 1.69
C MET A 66 -9.72 -1.02 0.42
N ALA A 67 -10.15 -2.28 0.52
CA ALA A 67 -10.73 -3.01 -0.60
C ALA A 67 -12.03 -2.34 -1.08
N ASP A 68 -12.89 -1.86 -0.17
CA ASP A 68 -14.10 -1.11 -0.52
C ASP A 68 -13.76 0.16 -1.32
N ILE A 69 -12.75 0.93 -0.89
CA ILE A 69 -12.28 2.13 -1.62
C ILE A 69 -11.76 1.78 -3.02
N LEU A 70 -10.99 0.70 -3.15
CA LEU A 70 -10.48 0.23 -4.44
C LEU A 70 -11.63 -0.22 -5.35
N LEU A 71 -12.59 -0.98 -4.80
CA LEU A 71 -13.75 -1.44 -5.54
C LEU A 71 -14.63 -0.28 -5.98
N ASP A 72 -14.73 0.81 -5.22
CA ASP A 72 -15.46 2.01 -5.66
C ASP A 72 -14.71 2.84 -6.71
N ASN A 73 -13.41 2.60 -6.91
CA ASN A 73 -12.61 3.30 -7.90
C ASN A 73 -12.86 2.80 -9.35
N PRO A 74 -13.35 3.65 -10.27
CA PRO A 74 -13.64 3.23 -11.64
C PRO A 74 -12.40 2.80 -12.44
N ALA A 75 -11.22 3.39 -12.17
CA ALA A 75 -9.99 3.02 -12.87
C ALA A 75 -9.49 1.65 -12.44
N PHE A 76 -9.65 1.31 -11.15
CA PHE A 76 -9.35 -0.02 -10.63
C PHE A 76 -10.29 -1.07 -11.24
N LYS A 77 -11.61 -0.83 -11.22
CA LYS A 77 -12.61 -1.68 -11.88
C LYS A 77 -12.29 -1.89 -13.37
N GLY A 78 -12.04 -0.81 -14.11
CA GLY A 78 -11.72 -0.89 -15.54
C GLY A 78 -10.39 -1.59 -15.84
N ALA A 79 -9.44 -1.62 -14.90
CA ALA A 79 -8.22 -2.41 -15.03
C ALA A 79 -8.50 -3.91 -14.84
N LEU A 80 -9.32 -4.28 -13.85
CA LEU A 80 -9.71 -5.65 -13.56
C LEU A 80 -10.53 -6.28 -14.69
N GLU A 81 -11.45 -5.52 -15.31
CA GLU A 81 -12.23 -5.98 -16.45
C GLU A 81 -11.34 -6.37 -17.65
N LYS A 82 -10.25 -5.63 -17.87
CA LYS A 82 -9.29 -5.92 -18.95
C LYS A 82 -8.46 -7.17 -18.70
N THR A 83 -8.18 -7.48 -17.43
CA THR A 83 -7.38 -8.64 -17.05
C THR A 83 -8.23 -9.88 -16.78
N GLY A 84 -9.55 -9.71 -16.58
CA GLY A 84 -10.46 -10.79 -16.16
C GLY A 84 -10.23 -11.25 -14.72
N ALA A 85 -9.55 -10.45 -13.90
CA ALA A 85 -9.25 -10.78 -12.51
C ALA A 85 -10.49 -10.63 -11.61
N ASP A 86 -10.55 -11.44 -10.54
CA ASP A 86 -11.62 -11.34 -9.54
C ASP A 86 -11.50 -10.03 -8.76
N PRO A 87 -12.49 -9.12 -8.82
CA PRO A 87 -12.35 -7.80 -8.23
C PRO A 87 -12.15 -7.81 -6.72
N ILE A 88 -12.85 -8.69 -6.01
CA ILE A 88 -12.84 -8.71 -4.54
C ILE A 88 -11.52 -9.28 -4.05
N ASN A 89 -11.10 -10.41 -4.59
CA ASN A 89 -9.85 -11.06 -4.22
C ASN A 89 -8.66 -10.15 -4.55
N THR A 90 -8.64 -9.51 -5.73
CA THR A 90 -7.57 -8.58 -6.08
C THR A 90 -7.57 -7.34 -5.18
N ALA A 91 -8.73 -6.74 -4.87
CA ALA A 91 -8.80 -5.59 -3.96
C ALA A 91 -8.23 -5.91 -2.55
N ILE A 92 -8.52 -7.10 -2.01
CA ILE A 92 -7.97 -7.54 -0.72
C ILE A 92 -6.46 -7.75 -0.82
N GLN A 93 -5.97 -8.42 -1.86
CA GLN A 93 -4.53 -8.66 -2.05
C GLN A 93 -3.74 -7.35 -2.17
N GLU A 94 -4.22 -6.41 -2.97
CA GLU A 94 -3.61 -5.08 -3.11
C GLU A 94 -3.64 -4.31 -1.78
N SER A 95 -4.72 -4.43 -1.01
CA SER A 95 -4.82 -3.81 0.31
C SER A 95 -3.78 -4.35 1.29
N LEU A 96 -3.58 -5.66 1.33
CA LEU A 96 -2.55 -6.28 2.17
C LEU A 96 -1.14 -5.88 1.75
N ALA A 97 -0.87 -5.85 0.45
CA ALA A 97 0.43 -5.42 -0.08
C ALA A 97 0.72 -3.94 0.23
N MET A 98 -0.29 -3.07 0.09
CA MET A 98 -0.18 -1.65 0.47
C MET A 98 0.06 -1.46 1.97
N ILE A 99 -0.54 -2.28 2.83
CA ILE A 99 -0.26 -2.26 4.27
C ILE A 99 1.19 -2.69 4.54
N ASP A 100 1.65 -3.79 3.94
CA ASP A 100 3.00 -4.33 4.13
C ASP A 100 4.11 -3.36 3.70
N ILE A 101 3.85 -2.49 2.70
CA ILE A 101 4.86 -1.59 2.13
C ILE A 101 5.06 -0.28 2.91
N ILE A 102 4.17 0.06 3.86
CA ILE A 102 4.26 1.31 4.63
C ILE A 102 5.60 1.49 5.37
N PRO A 103 6.18 0.46 6.02
CA PRO A 103 7.49 0.58 6.66
C PRO A 103 8.59 0.99 5.68
N ASP A 104 8.61 0.45 4.46
CA ASP A 104 9.58 0.80 3.42
C ASP A 104 9.39 2.22 2.90
N LEU A 105 8.14 2.70 2.84
CA LEU A 105 7.84 4.09 2.50
C LEU A 105 8.39 5.06 3.53
N LYS A 106 8.40 4.67 4.81
CA LYS A 106 9.00 5.45 5.90
C LYS A 106 10.53 5.37 5.90
N ALA A 107 11.09 4.19 5.65
CA ALA A 107 12.54 3.98 5.60
C ALA A 107 13.22 4.64 4.38
N GLY A 108 12.48 4.81 3.27
CA GLY A 108 12.97 5.38 2.01
C GLY A 108 13.23 6.90 1.99
N GLY A 109 13.03 7.62 3.09
CA GLY A 109 13.64 8.95 3.35
C GLY A 109 13.33 10.11 2.39
N LYS A 110 12.47 9.97 1.38
CA LYS A 110 11.97 11.12 0.61
C LYS A 110 10.69 11.64 1.28
N ASN A 111 10.90 12.60 2.18
CA ASN A 111 9.90 13.40 2.89
C ASN A 111 8.67 13.72 2.00
N PHE A 112 7.59 12.97 2.17
CA PHE A 112 6.28 13.30 1.58
C PHE A 112 5.48 14.32 2.43
N ASP A 113 6.04 14.78 3.55
CA ASP A 113 5.45 15.85 4.35
C ASP A 113 5.72 17.25 3.78
N ARG A 114 6.52 17.36 2.71
CA ARG A 114 6.66 18.61 1.95
C ARG A 114 5.60 18.70 0.85
N VAL A 115 4.38 19.03 1.26
CA VAL A 115 3.46 19.78 0.40
C VAL A 115 4.08 21.18 0.27
N GLY A 116 4.94 21.42 -0.73
CA GLY A 116 5.48 22.78 -0.89
C GLY A 116 6.62 23.07 -1.88
N ASP A 117 7.42 22.12 -2.36
CA ASP A 117 8.54 22.47 -3.26
C ASP A 117 8.21 22.20 -4.73
N PHE A 118 7.35 23.04 -5.29
CA PHE A 118 7.41 23.40 -6.71
C PHE A 118 8.44 24.53 -6.82
N VAL A 119 9.69 24.18 -7.13
CA VAL A 119 10.61 25.14 -7.75
C VAL A 119 10.54 24.91 -9.24
N VAL A 120 9.69 25.69 -9.91
CA VAL A 120 9.88 26.00 -11.32
C VAL A 120 11.20 26.74 -11.41
N LYS A 121 12.23 26.12 -11.98
CA LYS A 121 13.36 26.87 -12.52
C LYS A 121 13.00 27.20 -13.95
N ASP A 122 12.55 28.44 -14.15
CA ASP A 122 12.79 29.12 -15.42
C ASP A 122 14.27 29.52 -15.44
N ASP A 123 14.99 29.04 -16.45
CA ASP A 123 16.09 29.70 -17.16
C ASP A 123 16.34 28.97 -18.48
#